data_AF-A0A7C1IXX2-F1
#
_entry.id   AF-A0A7C1IXX2-F1
#
_cell.length_a   1.000
_cell.length_b   1.000
_cell.length_c   1.000
_cell.angle_alpha   90.00
_cell.angle_beta   90.00
_cell.angle_gamma   90.00
#
_symmetry.space_group_name_H-M   'P 1'
#
loop_
_entity.id
_entity.type
_entity.pdbx_description
1 polymer ?
#
loop_
_entity_poly.entity_id
_entity_poly.type
_entity_poly.pdbx_seq_one_letter_code
_entity_poly.pdbx_strand_id
1 'polypeptide(L)'
;PLNSQRPGRLYVAVCAPGKGAQTPIVRIWSALLQSVWVRWQTHPSSELDQFYTLVGYFNALRELAGALSLYRQDIPERIRFRAGPAARQIDSWLELSSRASSLDLPGLLQKLTVTAPDAQDAVLATSMFGTGVDIDRLGLMVVHGQPKTTASYIQATGRVGRQGGGLVVTFFRASRPRDLDHYEFFTGYHRALYRYVEPITVAPFSPRARERGLGPLAVILLRQARALEGQPVDSEWRVQQRLDGKRYFSQARRMGSHRHDPEVRLIPELMEKRARSQPVGRRPLLDATSAEASSELDRWTSLAKQYDDTNRFVYAEPAYSSEPERHVVLGDAQHRSQGLSEAFENTPQSLRDVEETTGFKS
;
A
#
# COMPACT_ATOMS: atom_id res chain seq x y z
N PRO A 1 22.04 -3.40 -19.63
CA PRO A 1 23.06 -2.92 -18.66
C PRO A 1 24.44 -3.45 -19.06
N LEU A 2 25.49 -2.62 -19.00
CA LEU A 2 26.87 -3.09 -19.25
C LEU A 2 27.40 -3.97 -18.10
N ASN A 3 26.69 -4.03 -16.97
CA ASN A 3 26.94 -4.92 -15.83
C ASN A 3 25.58 -5.42 -15.29
N SER A 4 25.35 -6.75 -15.28
CA SER A 4 24.13 -7.39 -14.74
C SER A 4 24.28 -7.93 -13.31
N GLN A 5 25.49 -7.93 -12.76
CA GLN A 5 25.82 -8.50 -11.44
C GLN A 5 25.53 -7.55 -10.26
N ARG A 6 25.18 -6.29 -10.54
CA ARG A 6 24.80 -5.31 -9.52
C ARG A 6 23.34 -4.92 -9.68
N PRO A 7 22.65 -4.56 -8.57
CA PRO A 7 21.30 -4.03 -8.63
C PRO A 7 21.23 -2.83 -9.58
N GLY A 8 20.22 -2.79 -10.44
CA GLY A 8 20.08 -1.75 -11.44
C GLY A 8 18.98 -2.09 -12.45
N ARG A 9 18.50 -1.10 -13.18
CA ARG A 9 17.37 -1.27 -14.11
C ARG A 9 17.68 -0.60 -15.43
N LEU A 10 17.42 -1.31 -16.53
CA LEU A 10 17.33 -0.72 -17.84
C LEU A 10 15.88 -0.34 -18.10
N TYR A 11 15.63 0.96 -18.31
CA TYR A 11 14.32 1.49 -18.64
C TYR A 11 14.19 1.67 -20.15
N VAL A 12 13.12 1.12 -20.73
CA VAL A 12 12.81 1.21 -22.17
C VAL A 12 11.41 1.76 -22.33
N ALA A 13 11.24 2.76 -23.19
CA ALA A 13 9.94 3.31 -23.52
C ALA A 13 9.42 2.76 -24.85
N VAL A 14 8.15 2.39 -24.89
CA VAL A 14 7.45 2.00 -26.11
C VAL A 14 6.22 2.87 -26.27
N CYS A 15 6.07 3.50 -27.44
CA CYS A 15 4.85 4.17 -27.84
C CYS A 15 4.42 3.62 -29.21
N ALA A 16 3.11 3.48 -29.42
CA ALA A 16 2.54 2.95 -30.66
C ALA A 16 1.45 3.90 -31.19
N PRO A 17 1.82 4.98 -31.89
CA PRO A 17 0.86 5.87 -32.54
C PRO A 17 -0.03 5.11 -33.53
N GLY A 18 -1.31 5.49 -33.60
CA GLY A 18 -2.27 4.89 -34.55
C GLY A 18 -2.72 3.47 -34.25
N LYS A 19 -2.38 2.90 -33.07
CA LYS A 19 -2.88 1.59 -32.62
C LYS A 19 -3.61 1.73 -31.28
N GLY A 20 -4.70 0.97 -31.12
CA GLY A 20 -5.34 0.78 -29.81
C GLY A 20 -4.40 0.06 -28.83
N ALA A 21 -4.65 0.19 -27.52
CA ALA A 21 -3.74 -0.31 -26.49
C ALA A 21 -3.53 -1.84 -26.50
N GLN A 22 -4.50 -2.62 -26.97
CA GLN A 22 -4.45 -4.08 -26.92
C GLN A 22 -3.33 -4.66 -27.79
N THR A 23 -3.19 -4.23 -29.05
CA THR A 23 -2.19 -4.80 -29.98
C THR A 23 -0.74 -4.62 -29.48
N PRO A 24 -0.30 -3.43 -29.01
CA PRO A 24 1.00 -3.27 -28.40
C PRO A 24 1.19 -4.15 -27.16
N ILE A 25 0.19 -4.26 -26.29
CA ILE A 25 0.27 -5.12 -25.09
C ILE A 25 0.54 -6.57 -25.49
N VAL A 26 -0.26 -7.12 -26.41
CA VAL A 26 -0.10 -8.50 -26.91
C VAL A 26 1.30 -8.70 -27.49
N ARG A 27 1.80 -7.74 -28.29
CA ARG A 27 3.12 -7.84 -28.92
C ARG A 27 4.28 -7.73 -27.94
N ILE A 28 4.21 -6.81 -26.97
CA ILE A 28 5.25 -6.63 -25.95
C ILE A 28 5.32 -7.88 -25.07
N TRP A 29 4.18 -8.33 -24.53
CA TRP A 29 4.13 -9.46 -23.62
C TRP A 29 4.55 -10.77 -24.30
N SER A 30 4.02 -11.06 -25.49
CA SER A 30 4.41 -12.26 -26.24
C SER A 30 5.90 -12.27 -26.58
N ALA A 31 6.47 -11.13 -26.98
CA ALA A 31 7.90 -11.04 -27.29
C ALA A 31 8.77 -11.28 -26.04
N LEU A 32 8.43 -10.66 -24.91
CA LEU A 32 9.17 -10.78 -23.66
C LEU A 32 9.11 -12.22 -23.10
N LEU A 33 7.91 -12.78 -22.94
CA LEU A 33 7.70 -14.13 -22.40
C LEU A 33 8.39 -15.19 -23.26
N GLN A 34 8.25 -15.11 -24.58
CA GLN A 34 8.87 -16.06 -25.50
C GLN A 34 10.39 -15.91 -25.53
N SER A 35 10.93 -14.69 -25.47
CA SER A 35 12.39 -14.47 -25.53
C SER A 35 13.09 -15.08 -24.32
N VAL A 36 12.47 -14.96 -23.13
CA VAL A 36 13.01 -15.58 -21.92
C VAL A 36 12.94 -17.11 -22.02
N TRP A 37 11.84 -17.65 -22.53
CA TRP A 37 11.69 -19.09 -22.74
C TRP A 37 12.74 -19.69 -23.68
N VAL A 38 12.98 -19.06 -24.83
CA VAL A 38 14.00 -19.52 -25.79
C VAL A 38 15.39 -19.56 -25.13
N ARG A 39 15.71 -18.56 -24.31
CA ARG A 39 16.97 -18.53 -23.55
C ARG A 39 17.01 -19.60 -22.46
N TRP A 40 15.90 -19.78 -21.74
CA TRP A 40 15.77 -20.81 -20.71
C TRP A 40 15.95 -22.22 -21.27
N GLN A 41 15.39 -22.51 -22.44
CA GLN A 41 15.53 -23.81 -23.11
C GLN A 41 16.96 -24.12 -23.56
N THR A 42 17.79 -23.09 -23.78
CA THR A 42 19.18 -23.28 -24.21
C THR A 42 20.16 -23.27 -23.04
N HIS A 43 19.97 -22.40 -22.05
CA HIS A 43 20.90 -22.19 -20.93
C HIS A 43 20.16 -21.82 -19.64
N PRO A 44 19.44 -22.76 -18.99
CA PRO A 44 18.72 -22.48 -17.75
C PRO A 44 19.71 -22.07 -16.64
N SER A 45 19.42 -20.97 -15.95
CA SER A 45 20.29 -20.42 -14.92
C SER A 45 19.51 -19.56 -13.93
N SER A 46 20.05 -19.40 -12.72
CA SER A 46 19.51 -18.48 -11.71
C SER A 46 19.52 -17.03 -12.19
N GLU A 47 20.44 -16.64 -13.08
CA GLU A 47 20.44 -15.30 -13.69
C GLU A 47 19.25 -15.11 -14.64
N LEU A 48 18.80 -16.16 -15.34
CA LEU A 48 17.60 -16.08 -16.19
C LEU A 48 16.29 -16.21 -15.42
N ASP A 49 16.30 -16.90 -14.27
CA ASP A 49 15.10 -17.05 -13.41
C ASP A 49 14.43 -15.70 -13.12
N GLN A 50 15.24 -14.66 -12.88
CA GLN A 50 14.70 -13.34 -12.55
C GLN A 50 13.83 -12.75 -13.66
N PHE A 51 14.05 -13.15 -14.91
CA PHE A 51 13.25 -12.68 -16.05
C PHE A 51 12.10 -13.64 -16.40
N TYR A 52 12.02 -14.81 -15.77
CA TYR A 52 11.06 -15.85 -16.11
C TYR A 52 9.61 -15.41 -15.92
N THR A 53 9.37 -14.68 -14.83
CA THR A 53 8.07 -14.11 -14.45
C THR A 53 7.96 -12.68 -14.96
N LEU A 54 6.95 -12.39 -15.77
CA LEU A 54 6.66 -11.05 -16.27
C LEU A 54 5.74 -10.29 -15.31
N VAL A 55 6.22 -9.18 -14.74
CA VAL A 55 5.39 -8.28 -13.93
C VAL A 55 4.68 -7.26 -14.82
N GLY A 56 3.36 -7.32 -14.91
CA GLY A 56 2.52 -6.30 -15.54
C GLY A 56 1.96 -5.32 -14.50
N TYR A 57 2.41 -4.07 -14.51
CA TYR A 57 1.91 -3.03 -13.60
C TYR A 57 0.91 -2.11 -14.28
N PHE A 58 -0.25 -1.91 -13.64
CA PHE A 58 -1.37 -1.16 -14.16
C PHE A 58 -1.81 -0.05 -13.21
N ASN A 59 -2.21 1.08 -13.78
CA ASN A 59 -2.67 2.24 -13.01
C ASN A 59 -4.13 2.11 -12.54
N ALA A 60 -4.90 1.19 -13.13
CA ALA A 60 -6.30 0.96 -12.78
C ALA A 60 -6.71 -0.51 -12.94
N LEU A 61 -7.60 -0.97 -12.06
CA LEU A 61 -8.15 -2.35 -12.08
C LEU A 61 -8.81 -2.72 -13.41
N ARG A 62 -9.46 -1.75 -14.06
CA ARG A 62 -10.09 -1.97 -15.38
C ARG A 62 -9.06 -2.30 -16.45
N GLU A 63 -7.89 -1.66 -16.41
CA GLU A 63 -6.81 -1.91 -17.37
C GLU A 63 -6.13 -3.24 -17.10
N LEU A 64 -5.94 -3.57 -15.82
CA LEU A 64 -5.46 -4.88 -15.38
C LEU A 64 -6.38 -5.99 -15.90
N ALA A 65 -7.69 -5.88 -15.65
CA ALA A 65 -8.66 -6.88 -16.09
C ALA A 65 -8.65 -7.05 -17.62
N GLY A 66 -8.56 -5.95 -18.37
CA GLY A 66 -8.44 -6.00 -19.83
C GLY A 66 -7.17 -6.71 -20.30
N ALA A 67 -6.03 -6.47 -19.65
CA ALA A 67 -4.79 -7.16 -19.96
C ALA A 67 -4.81 -8.65 -19.54
N LEU A 68 -5.52 -9.00 -18.46
CA LEU A 68 -5.72 -10.38 -18.05
C LEU A 68 -6.50 -11.17 -19.10
N SER A 69 -7.53 -10.56 -19.71
CA SER A 69 -8.24 -11.18 -20.84
C SER A 69 -7.30 -11.46 -22.01
N LEU A 70 -6.45 -10.49 -22.40
CA LEU A 70 -5.45 -10.67 -23.46
C LEU A 70 -4.41 -11.75 -23.09
N TYR A 71 -4.03 -11.84 -21.81
CA TYR A 71 -3.09 -12.84 -21.31
C TYR A 71 -3.64 -14.25 -21.44
N ARG A 72 -4.94 -14.45 -21.25
CA ARG A 72 -5.58 -15.77 -21.34
C ARG A 72 -5.82 -16.24 -22.77
N GLN A 73 -5.96 -15.33 -23.73
CA GLN A 73 -6.35 -15.66 -25.12
C GLN A 73 -5.31 -15.22 -26.14
N ASP A 74 -5.20 -13.91 -26.38
CA ASP A 74 -4.42 -13.34 -27.49
C ASP A 74 -2.90 -13.54 -27.35
N ILE A 75 -2.35 -13.44 -26.14
CA ILE A 75 -0.91 -13.57 -25.90
C ILE A 75 -0.43 -15.00 -26.19
N PRO A 76 -1.04 -16.07 -25.63
CA PRO A 76 -0.69 -17.45 -25.97
C PRO A 76 -0.82 -17.74 -27.47
N GLU A 77 -1.88 -17.25 -28.11
CA GLU A 77 -2.08 -17.42 -29.56
C GLU A 77 -0.97 -16.74 -30.35
N ARG A 78 -0.62 -15.50 -29.98
CA ARG A 78 0.48 -14.76 -30.61
C ARG A 78 1.82 -15.47 -30.45
N ILE A 79 2.09 -16.04 -29.28
CA ILE A 79 3.31 -16.81 -29.02
C ILE A 79 3.34 -18.04 -29.94
N ARG A 80 2.26 -18.84 -29.97
CA ARG A 80 2.13 -20.02 -30.85
C ARG A 80 2.31 -19.67 -32.32
N PHE A 81 1.66 -18.61 -32.79
CA PHE A 81 1.77 -18.15 -34.17
C PHE A 81 3.21 -17.79 -34.56
N ARG A 82 3.99 -17.20 -33.64
CA ARG A 82 5.37 -16.78 -33.92
C ARG A 82 6.40 -17.88 -33.76
N ALA A 83 6.24 -18.74 -32.76
CA ALA A 83 7.26 -19.69 -32.33
C ALA A 83 6.95 -21.14 -32.72
N GLY A 84 5.73 -21.42 -33.19
CA GLY A 84 5.31 -22.76 -33.59
C GLY A 84 5.56 -23.78 -32.47
N PRO A 85 6.26 -24.90 -32.76
CA PRO A 85 6.58 -25.93 -31.75
C PRO A 85 7.42 -25.43 -30.57
N ALA A 86 8.19 -24.35 -30.74
CA ALA A 86 9.03 -23.78 -29.69
C ALA A 86 8.28 -22.79 -28.77
N ALA A 87 6.96 -22.67 -28.93
CA ALA A 87 6.13 -21.76 -28.16
C ALA A 87 6.15 -22.07 -26.65
N ARG A 88 6.41 -21.04 -25.83
CA ARG A 88 6.20 -21.11 -24.39
C ARG A 88 4.71 -21.35 -24.11
N GLN A 89 4.42 -22.38 -23.34
CA GLN A 89 3.08 -22.56 -22.76
C GLN A 89 2.99 -21.65 -21.53
N ILE A 90 1.98 -20.80 -21.49
CA ILE A 90 1.72 -19.89 -20.38
C ILE A 90 0.30 -20.11 -19.89
N ASP A 91 0.17 -20.45 -18.62
CA ASP A 91 -1.11 -20.77 -17.96
C ASP A 91 -1.10 -20.41 -16.47
N SER A 92 0.04 -19.97 -15.94
CA SER A 92 0.23 -19.70 -14.52
C SER A 92 0.35 -18.19 -14.29
N TRP A 93 -0.61 -17.57 -13.62
CA TRP A 93 -0.58 -16.15 -13.31
C TRP A 93 -1.13 -15.84 -11.91
N LEU A 94 -0.68 -14.71 -11.34
CA LEU A 94 -1.22 -14.14 -10.11
C LEU A 94 -1.72 -12.71 -10.32
N GLU A 95 -2.73 -12.33 -9.56
CA GLU A 95 -3.21 -10.95 -9.46
C GLU A 95 -2.84 -10.37 -8.09
N LEU A 96 -2.11 -9.25 -8.08
CA LEU A 96 -1.79 -8.44 -6.91
C LEU A 96 -2.50 -7.09 -7.03
N SER A 97 -3.80 -7.09 -6.76
CA SER A 97 -4.66 -5.91 -6.80
C SER A 97 -5.49 -5.75 -5.52
N SER A 98 -6.10 -4.58 -5.29
CA SER A 98 -6.96 -4.36 -4.11
C SER A 98 -8.16 -5.32 -4.01
N ARG A 99 -8.43 -6.13 -5.04
CA ARG A 99 -9.43 -7.21 -5.01
C ARG A 99 -8.94 -8.46 -4.29
N ALA A 100 -7.63 -8.65 -4.16
CA ALA A 100 -7.06 -9.77 -3.43
C ALA A 100 -7.24 -9.55 -1.92
N SER A 101 -7.77 -10.55 -1.23
CA SER A 101 -7.91 -10.54 0.22
C SER A 101 -6.55 -10.36 0.90
N SER A 102 -6.49 -9.52 1.94
CA SER A 102 -5.28 -9.34 2.75
C SER A 102 -4.83 -10.64 3.43
N LEU A 103 -5.76 -11.56 3.72
CA LEU A 103 -5.47 -12.87 4.32
C LEU A 103 -4.72 -13.80 3.36
N ASP A 104 -4.97 -13.67 2.05
CA ASP A 104 -4.35 -14.51 1.02
C ASP A 104 -3.00 -13.95 0.56
N LEU A 105 -2.73 -12.68 0.86
CA LEU A 105 -1.54 -11.98 0.39
C LEU A 105 -0.23 -12.70 0.75
N PRO A 106 0.03 -13.16 2.00
CA PRO A 106 1.25 -13.89 2.32
C PRO A 106 1.43 -15.14 1.44
N GLY A 107 0.36 -15.89 1.19
CA GLY A 107 0.39 -17.08 0.32
C GLY A 107 0.64 -16.73 -1.14
N LEU A 108 0.04 -15.64 -1.65
CA LEU A 108 0.31 -15.14 -3.00
C LEU A 108 1.77 -14.68 -3.16
N LEU A 109 2.34 -14.03 -2.15
CA LEU A 109 3.75 -13.62 -2.16
C LEU A 109 4.70 -14.82 -2.13
N GLN A 110 4.39 -15.86 -1.35
CA GLN A 110 5.16 -17.09 -1.32
C GLN A 110 5.17 -17.79 -2.69
N LYS A 111 4.06 -17.76 -3.44
CA LYS A 111 4.06 -18.28 -4.82
C LYS A 111 5.00 -17.53 -5.75
N LEU A 112 5.31 -16.26 -5.45
CA LEU A 112 6.24 -15.45 -6.24
C LEU A 112 7.70 -15.69 -5.89
N THR A 113 8.00 -16.32 -4.74
CA THR A 113 9.36 -16.75 -4.41
C THR A 113 9.77 -18.04 -5.12
N VAL A 114 8.81 -18.80 -5.67
CA VAL A 114 9.09 -20.02 -6.44
C VAL A 114 9.87 -19.68 -7.71
N THR A 115 10.98 -20.39 -7.93
CA THR A 115 11.86 -20.23 -9.09
C THR A 115 11.42 -21.09 -10.27
N ALA A 116 11.86 -20.72 -11.46
CA ALA A 116 11.70 -21.48 -12.69
C ALA A 116 12.31 -22.90 -12.55
N PRO A 117 11.71 -23.90 -13.20
CA PRO A 117 10.64 -23.81 -14.20
C PRO A 117 9.21 -23.67 -13.61
N ASP A 118 9.03 -23.90 -12.31
CA ASP A 118 7.71 -23.91 -11.64
C ASP A 118 7.22 -22.51 -11.21
N ALA A 119 7.99 -21.48 -11.53
CA ALA A 119 7.63 -20.09 -11.30
C ALA A 119 6.34 -19.70 -12.05
N GLN A 120 5.64 -18.70 -11.50
CA GLN A 120 4.54 -18.04 -12.21
C GLN A 120 5.03 -17.43 -13.53
N ASP A 121 4.26 -17.54 -14.60
CA ASP A 121 4.63 -16.91 -15.88
C ASP A 121 4.43 -15.39 -15.84
N ALA A 122 3.36 -14.94 -15.18
CA ALA A 122 3.03 -13.53 -15.07
C ALA A 122 2.42 -13.12 -13.73
N VAL A 123 2.62 -11.86 -13.38
CA VAL A 123 1.95 -11.20 -12.24
C VAL A 123 1.31 -9.93 -12.73
N LEU A 124 0.02 -9.78 -12.52
CA LEU A 124 -0.71 -8.58 -12.85
C LEU A 124 -0.93 -7.77 -11.57
N ALA A 125 -0.41 -6.56 -11.54
CA ALA A 125 -0.28 -5.77 -10.33
C ALA A 125 -0.80 -4.34 -10.49
N THR A 126 -1.25 -3.75 -9.37
CA THR A 126 -1.55 -2.31 -9.25
C THR A 126 -0.70 -1.70 -8.12
N SER A 127 -1.16 -0.62 -7.47
CA SER A 127 -0.45 0.08 -6.39
C SER A 127 0.01 -0.83 -5.24
N MET A 128 -0.66 -1.96 -5.00
CA MET A 128 -0.25 -2.92 -3.97
C MET A 128 1.15 -3.52 -4.19
N PHE A 129 1.67 -3.52 -5.42
CA PHE A 129 3.03 -3.99 -5.68
C PHE A 129 4.08 -2.97 -5.21
N GLY A 130 3.75 -1.67 -5.23
CA GLY A 130 4.62 -0.61 -4.74
C GLY A 130 4.76 -0.59 -3.22
N THR A 131 3.77 -1.11 -2.48
CA THR A 131 3.68 -1.04 -1.02
C THR A 131 4.14 -2.34 -0.34
N GLY A 132 5.32 -2.30 0.30
CA GLY A 132 5.74 -3.28 1.32
C GLY A 132 5.99 -4.74 0.88
N VAL A 133 5.78 -5.11 -0.37
CA VAL A 133 6.05 -6.47 -0.88
C VAL A 133 7.54 -6.64 -1.20
N ASP A 134 8.19 -7.63 -0.59
CA ASP A 134 9.60 -7.95 -0.83
C ASP A 134 9.75 -9.27 -1.59
N ILE A 135 9.97 -9.18 -2.91
CA ILE A 135 10.24 -10.34 -3.77
C ILE A 135 11.50 -10.03 -4.55
N ASP A 136 12.62 -10.55 -4.06
CA ASP A 136 13.95 -10.17 -4.53
C ASP A 136 14.27 -10.67 -5.95
N ARG A 137 13.62 -11.76 -6.39
CA ARG A 137 13.95 -12.42 -7.65
C ARG A 137 13.36 -11.76 -8.90
N LEU A 138 12.44 -10.81 -8.80
CA LEU A 138 11.77 -10.29 -10.00
C LEU A 138 12.71 -9.34 -10.78
N GLY A 139 12.90 -9.61 -12.06
CA GLY A 139 13.82 -8.91 -12.97
C GLY A 139 13.18 -8.36 -14.25
N LEU A 140 11.91 -8.68 -14.53
CA LEU A 140 11.22 -8.25 -15.75
C LEU A 140 9.87 -7.58 -15.47
N MET A 141 9.68 -6.37 -16.00
CA MET A 141 8.46 -5.58 -15.78
C MET A 141 7.97 -4.88 -17.04
N VAL A 142 6.65 -4.82 -17.21
CA VAL A 142 5.96 -3.93 -18.13
C VAL A 142 5.06 -2.98 -17.34
N VAL A 143 5.33 -1.68 -17.43
CA VAL A 143 4.49 -0.62 -16.85
C VAL A 143 3.53 -0.11 -17.93
N HIS A 144 2.23 -0.14 -17.65
CA HIS A 144 1.19 0.29 -18.60
C HIS A 144 0.74 1.73 -18.32
N GLY A 145 1.34 2.68 -19.04
CA GLY A 145 1.12 4.11 -18.90
C GLY A 145 1.83 4.71 -17.68
N GLN A 146 1.98 6.03 -17.67
CA GLN A 146 2.61 6.72 -16.55
C GLN A 146 1.74 6.67 -15.29
N PRO A 147 2.25 6.19 -14.14
CA PRO A 147 1.55 6.30 -12.86
C PRO A 147 1.23 7.73 -12.47
N LYS A 148 0.20 7.90 -11.62
CA LYS A 148 -0.28 9.24 -11.24
C LYS A 148 0.80 10.12 -10.63
N THR A 149 1.75 9.54 -9.92
CA THR A 149 2.87 10.26 -9.32
C THR A 149 4.20 9.61 -9.71
N THR A 150 5.26 10.42 -9.74
CA THR A 150 6.63 9.93 -9.93
C THR A 150 7.04 9.01 -8.77
N ALA A 151 6.58 9.31 -7.55
CA ALA A 151 6.82 8.45 -6.39
C ALA A 151 6.28 7.03 -6.58
N SER A 152 5.04 6.87 -7.08
CA SER A 152 4.48 5.54 -7.36
C SER A 152 5.24 4.83 -8.47
N TYR A 153 5.71 5.54 -9.50
CA TYR A 153 6.55 4.96 -10.55
C TYR A 153 7.89 4.43 -10.01
N ILE A 154 8.57 5.22 -9.16
CA ILE A 154 9.82 4.81 -8.50
C ILE A 154 9.58 3.60 -7.59
N GLN A 155 8.53 3.64 -6.77
CA GLN A 155 8.21 2.55 -5.84
C GLN A 155 7.87 1.26 -6.58
N ALA A 156 7.06 1.32 -7.63
CA ALA A 156 6.66 0.15 -8.40
C ALA A 156 7.84 -0.45 -9.18
N THR A 157 8.56 0.37 -9.94
CA THR A 157 9.71 -0.11 -10.73
C THR A 157 10.91 -0.48 -9.87
N GLY A 158 11.00 0.08 -8.66
CA GLY A 158 11.98 -0.24 -7.63
C GLY A 158 11.93 -1.70 -7.16
N ARG A 159 10.81 -2.39 -7.35
CA ARG A 159 10.60 -3.78 -6.93
C ARG A 159 11.25 -4.82 -7.86
N VAL A 160 11.73 -4.39 -9.01
CA VAL A 160 12.35 -5.27 -10.01
C VAL A 160 13.83 -4.93 -10.16
N GLY A 161 14.68 -5.93 -10.40
CA GLY A 161 16.13 -5.77 -10.50
C GLY A 161 16.79 -5.42 -9.15
N ARG A 162 16.40 -6.13 -8.09
CA ARG A 162 16.94 -5.96 -6.72
C ARG A 162 18.21 -6.76 -6.47
N GLN A 163 18.25 -8.02 -6.91
CA GLN A 163 19.43 -8.89 -6.76
C GLN A 163 20.42 -8.77 -7.95
N GLY A 164 19.92 -8.37 -9.12
CA GLY A 164 20.71 -8.17 -10.32
C GLY A 164 20.12 -7.11 -11.25
N GLY A 165 20.54 -7.10 -12.50
CA GLY A 165 19.99 -6.19 -13.51
C GLY A 165 18.54 -6.52 -13.87
N GLY A 166 17.64 -5.53 -13.79
CA GLY A 166 16.26 -5.62 -14.24
C GLY A 166 16.00 -4.94 -15.59
N LEU A 167 14.94 -5.36 -16.28
CA LEU A 167 14.40 -4.72 -17.47
C LEU A 167 12.99 -4.20 -17.18
N VAL A 168 12.80 -2.89 -17.32
CA VAL A 168 11.50 -2.22 -17.17
C VAL A 168 11.11 -1.62 -18.52
N VAL A 169 10.04 -2.17 -19.12
CA VAL A 169 9.46 -1.65 -20.36
C VAL A 169 8.23 -0.82 -20.00
N THR A 170 8.24 0.48 -20.28
CA THR A 170 7.08 1.35 -20.06
C THR A 170 6.35 1.55 -21.38
N PHE A 171 5.11 1.07 -21.47
CA PHE A 171 4.24 1.28 -22.62
C PHE A 171 3.39 2.54 -22.43
N PHE A 172 3.66 3.56 -23.23
CA PHE A 172 2.95 4.83 -23.25
C PHE A 172 1.90 4.84 -24.36
N ARG A 173 0.65 5.21 -24.02
CA ARG A 173 -0.43 5.31 -25.01
C ARG A 173 -0.37 6.66 -25.71
N ALA A 174 -0.14 6.66 -27.02
CA ALA A 174 -0.10 7.88 -27.84
C ALA A 174 -1.39 8.72 -27.73
N SER A 175 -2.54 8.09 -27.48
CA SER A 175 -3.82 8.78 -27.32
C SER A 175 -4.00 9.49 -25.96
N ARG A 176 -3.06 9.32 -25.02
CA ARG A 176 -3.07 9.98 -23.72
C ARG A 176 -2.00 11.08 -23.72
N PRO A 177 -2.36 12.37 -23.72
CA PRO A 177 -1.39 13.46 -23.75
C PRO A 177 -0.30 13.34 -22.68
N ARG A 178 -0.68 12.94 -21.46
CA ARG A 178 0.27 12.70 -20.36
C ARG A 178 1.28 11.59 -20.65
N ASP A 179 0.84 10.47 -21.22
CA ASP A 179 1.73 9.37 -21.56
C ASP A 179 2.66 9.78 -22.71
N LEU A 180 2.14 10.53 -23.68
CA LEU A 180 2.92 11.02 -24.81
C LEU A 180 4.02 11.99 -24.36
N ASP A 181 3.70 12.93 -23.48
CA ASP A 181 4.68 13.84 -22.86
C ASP A 181 5.80 13.07 -22.13
N HIS A 182 5.44 12.07 -21.31
CA HIS A 182 6.44 11.22 -20.64
C HIS A 182 7.27 10.39 -21.62
N TYR A 183 6.71 9.98 -22.75
CA TYR A 183 7.45 9.28 -23.79
C TYR A 183 8.46 10.19 -24.48
N GLU A 184 8.05 11.41 -24.86
CA GLU A 184 8.89 12.38 -25.54
C GLU A 184 10.07 12.83 -24.67
N PHE A 185 9.86 13.01 -23.36
CA PHE A 185 10.89 13.40 -22.41
C PHE A 185 11.53 12.24 -21.65
N PHE A 186 11.26 10.98 -22.04
CA PHE A 186 11.56 9.79 -21.25
C PHE A 186 12.99 9.72 -20.71
N THR A 187 13.98 10.01 -21.55
CA THR A 187 15.40 9.95 -21.17
C THR A 187 15.75 11.05 -20.17
N GLY A 188 15.27 12.28 -20.39
CA GLY A 188 15.47 13.40 -19.47
C GLY A 188 14.81 13.15 -18.13
N TYR A 189 13.57 12.66 -18.16
CA TYR A 189 12.79 12.26 -16.99
C TYR A 189 13.53 11.21 -16.16
N HIS A 190 14.03 10.12 -16.76
CA HIS A 190 14.77 9.08 -16.03
C HIS A 190 16.15 9.52 -15.52
N ARG A 191 16.82 10.47 -16.20
CA ARG A 191 18.10 11.04 -15.72
C ARG A 191 17.94 11.93 -14.48
N ALA A 192 16.77 12.53 -14.30
CA ALA A 192 16.47 13.42 -13.19
C ALA A 192 15.23 12.95 -12.39
N LEU A 193 15.00 11.63 -12.31
CA LEU A 193 13.75 11.03 -11.83
C LEU A 193 13.33 11.57 -10.45
N TYR A 194 14.26 11.71 -9.51
CA TYR A 194 13.99 12.22 -8.17
C TYR A 194 13.58 13.71 -8.13
N ARG A 195 13.94 14.52 -9.13
CA ARG A 195 13.54 15.92 -9.23
C ARG A 195 12.04 16.07 -9.50
N TYR A 196 11.44 15.08 -10.15
CA TYR A 196 10.02 15.05 -10.49
C TYR A 196 9.15 14.41 -9.41
N VAL A 197 9.74 13.94 -8.30
CA VAL A 197 8.99 13.47 -7.14
C VAL A 197 8.22 14.65 -6.57
N GLU A 198 6.90 14.54 -6.62
CA GLU A 198 6.01 15.53 -6.10
C GLU A 198 6.27 15.68 -4.59
N PRO A 199 6.39 16.91 -4.05
CA PRO A 199 6.53 17.10 -2.62
C PRO A 199 5.32 16.49 -1.91
N ILE A 200 5.56 15.77 -0.81
CA ILE A 200 4.50 15.16 0.00
C ILE A 200 3.52 16.27 0.39
N THR A 201 2.28 16.16 -0.09
CA THR A 201 1.24 17.19 0.02
C THR A 201 0.60 17.24 1.41
N VAL A 202 0.84 16.23 2.25
CA VAL A 202 0.36 16.20 3.64
C VAL A 202 1.48 16.68 4.57
N ALA A 203 1.34 17.90 5.06
CA ALA A 203 2.17 18.38 6.15
C ALA A 203 1.78 17.65 7.45
N PRO A 204 2.75 17.15 8.24
CA PRO A 204 2.47 16.73 9.60
C PRO A 204 1.70 17.82 10.35
N PHE A 205 0.71 17.42 11.14
CA PHE A 205 -0.17 18.34 11.88
C PHE A 205 -1.04 19.29 11.03
N SER A 206 -1.28 19.00 9.75
CA SER A 206 -2.38 19.65 9.02
C SER A 206 -3.74 19.39 9.71
N PRO A 207 -4.76 20.27 9.59
CA PRO A 207 -6.02 20.13 10.33
C PRO A 207 -6.68 18.75 10.20
N ARG A 208 -6.77 18.20 8.98
CA ARG A 208 -7.31 16.86 8.72
C ARG A 208 -6.46 15.74 9.32
N ALA A 209 -5.13 15.91 9.36
CA ALA A 209 -4.23 14.93 9.99
C ALA A 209 -4.37 14.95 11.51
N ARG A 210 -4.63 16.11 12.13
CA ARG A 210 -4.88 16.21 13.57
C ARG A 210 -6.24 15.62 13.95
N GLU A 211 -7.30 16.01 13.22
CA GLU A 211 -8.66 15.49 13.38
C GLU A 211 -8.71 13.96 13.36
N ARG A 212 -7.99 13.31 12.43
CA ARG A 212 -7.95 11.84 12.34
C ARG A 212 -6.92 11.16 13.23
N GLY A 213 -5.87 11.88 13.63
CA GLY A 213 -4.66 11.29 14.18
C GLY A 213 -4.53 11.38 15.70
N LEU A 214 -4.98 12.48 16.31
CA LEU A 214 -4.67 12.76 17.73
C LEU A 214 -5.29 11.73 18.69
N GLY A 215 -6.56 11.38 18.50
CA GLY A 215 -7.24 10.36 19.32
C GLY A 215 -6.55 8.99 19.24
N PRO A 216 -6.42 8.39 18.05
CA PRO A 216 -5.73 7.10 17.88
C PRO A 216 -4.28 7.11 18.38
N LEU A 217 -3.54 8.22 18.19
CA LEU A 217 -2.18 8.36 18.73
C LEU A 217 -2.18 8.33 20.27
N ALA A 218 -3.16 8.93 20.93
CA ALA A 218 -3.28 8.85 22.39
C ALA A 218 -3.46 7.41 22.88
N VAL A 219 -4.29 6.62 22.18
CA VAL A 219 -4.46 5.18 22.47
C VAL A 219 -3.14 4.43 22.29
N ILE A 220 -2.40 4.70 21.20
CA ILE A 220 -1.11 4.07 20.95
C ILE A 220 -0.12 4.40 22.08
N LEU A 221 -0.02 5.67 22.48
CA LEU A 221 0.88 6.10 23.56
C LEU A 221 0.56 5.39 24.87
N LEU A 222 -0.70 5.37 25.30
CA LEU A 222 -1.10 4.71 26.56
C LEU A 222 -0.89 3.20 26.51
N ARG A 223 -1.17 2.56 25.37
CA ARG A 223 -1.10 1.09 25.26
C ARG A 223 0.32 0.57 25.00
N GLN A 224 1.20 1.36 24.40
CA GLN A 224 2.51 0.89 23.91
C GLN A 224 3.70 1.55 24.61
N ALA A 225 3.57 2.76 25.14
CA ALA A 225 4.70 3.42 25.79
C ALA A 225 4.95 2.85 27.18
N ARG A 226 6.24 2.64 27.52
CA ARG A 226 6.67 2.33 28.90
C ARG A 226 6.54 3.55 29.82
N ALA A 227 6.93 4.70 29.30
CA ALA A 227 6.89 5.99 29.97
C ALA A 227 6.73 7.12 28.93
N LEU A 228 6.21 8.27 29.35
CA LEU A 228 6.03 9.49 28.56
C LEU A 228 6.79 10.63 29.25
N GLU A 229 7.86 11.16 28.63
CA GLU A 229 8.75 12.18 29.25
C GLU A 229 9.21 11.80 30.67
N GLY A 230 9.52 10.51 30.88
CA GLY A 230 9.94 9.98 32.18
C GLY A 230 8.80 9.61 33.14
N GLN A 231 7.56 10.06 32.89
CA GLN A 231 6.39 9.62 33.64
C GLN A 231 6.03 8.17 33.27
N PRO A 232 6.03 7.20 34.20
CA PRO A 232 5.61 5.84 33.89
C PRO A 232 4.16 5.79 33.44
N VAL A 233 3.88 5.00 32.41
CA VAL A 233 2.51 4.70 31.96
C VAL A 233 2.05 3.43 32.65
N ASP A 234 0.87 3.49 33.28
CA ASP A 234 0.29 2.35 33.98
C ASP A 234 0.14 1.13 33.06
N SER A 235 0.58 -0.04 33.55
CA SER A 235 0.46 -1.31 32.83
C SER A 235 -0.99 -1.73 32.53
N GLU A 236 -1.97 -1.23 33.28
CA GLU A 236 -3.38 -1.55 33.07
C GLU A 236 -3.90 -1.03 31.71
N TRP A 237 -3.31 0.04 31.16
CA TRP A 237 -3.58 0.48 29.79
C TRP A 237 -3.17 -0.57 28.73
N ARG A 238 -2.17 -1.41 29.04
CA ARG A 238 -1.59 -2.39 28.10
C ARG A 238 -2.26 -3.75 28.15
N VAL A 239 -3.22 -3.94 29.06
CA VAL A 239 -3.97 -5.20 29.16
C VAL A 239 -4.53 -5.54 27.79
N GLN A 240 -4.08 -6.69 27.27
CA GLN A 240 -4.47 -7.11 25.94
C GLN A 240 -5.97 -7.37 25.94
N GLN A 241 -6.65 -6.76 24.98
CA GLN A 241 -8.04 -7.10 24.71
C GLN A 241 -8.09 -8.56 24.26
N ARG A 242 -8.72 -9.42 25.07
CA ARG A 242 -8.84 -10.86 24.82
C ARG A 242 -10.28 -11.21 24.47
N LEU A 243 -10.43 -12.14 23.54
CA LEU A 243 -11.70 -12.78 23.21
C LEU A 243 -11.75 -14.13 23.92
N ASP A 244 -12.71 -14.33 24.81
CA ASP A 244 -12.97 -15.60 25.49
C ASP A 244 -14.45 -15.94 25.38
N GLY A 245 -14.77 -17.08 24.75
CA GLY A 245 -16.17 -17.53 24.59
C GLY A 245 -17.12 -16.49 23.97
N LYS A 246 -16.66 -15.71 22.98
CA LYS A 246 -17.35 -14.56 22.37
C LYS A 246 -17.49 -13.30 23.25
N ARG A 247 -16.86 -13.27 24.42
CA ARG A 247 -16.79 -12.09 25.29
C ARG A 247 -15.43 -11.42 25.17
N TYR A 248 -15.42 -10.10 25.14
CA TYR A 248 -14.20 -9.32 25.24
C TYR A 248 -13.92 -8.95 26.69
N PHE A 249 -12.64 -8.92 27.03
CA PHE A 249 -12.15 -8.24 28.22
C PHE A 249 -11.25 -7.08 27.78
N SER A 250 -11.73 -5.85 27.95
CA SER A 250 -11.04 -4.63 27.54
C SER A 250 -10.99 -3.61 28.68
N GLN A 251 -9.83 -2.95 28.83
CA GLN A 251 -9.65 -1.83 29.77
C GLN A 251 -9.91 -0.46 29.11
N ALA A 252 -10.59 -0.40 27.97
CA ALA A 252 -10.95 0.86 27.30
C ALA A 252 -11.77 1.81 28.21
N ARG A 253 -12.58 1.25 29.12
CA ARG A 253 -13.36 1.99 30.12
C ARG A 253 -12.51 2.79 31.12
N ARG A 254 -11.23 2.44 31.29
CA ARG A 254 -10.32 3.07 32.27
C ARG A 254 -10.26 4.59 32.10
N MET A 255 -10.38 5.10 30.88
CA MET A 255 -10.40 6.54 30.60
C MET A 255 -11.54 7.30 31.32
N GLY A 256 -12.59 6.61 31.74
CA GLY A 256 -13.70 7.19 32.49
C GLY A 256 -13.29 7.74 33.86
N SER A 257 -12.42 7.02 34.58
CA SER A 257 -11.92 7.41 35.92
C SER A 257 -10.49 7.96 35.91
N HIS A 258 -9.69 7.68 34.87
CA HIS A 258 -8.26 7.99 34.83
C HIS A 258 -7.89 9.13 33.86
N ARG A 259 -8.87 9.92 33.39
CA ARG A 259 -8.65 11.07 32.49
C ARG A 259 -7.61 12.09 32.99
N HIS A 260 -7.48 12.18 34.31
CA HIS A 260 -6.65 13.16 35.00
C HIS A 260 -5.35 12.57 35.54
N ASP A 261 -5.06 11.31 35.23
CA ASP A 261 -3.81 10.68 35.63
C ASP A 261 -2.62 11.38 34.96
N PRO A 262 -1.45 11.44 35.62
CA PRO A 262 -0.30 12.18 35.11
C PRO A 262 0.08 11.80 33.68
N GLU A 263 0.09 10.50 33.34
CA GLU A 263 0.44 10.04 32.00
C GLU A 263 -0.59 10.44 30.94
N VAL A 264 -1.88 10.58 31.30
CA VAL A 264 -2.94 11.01 30.38
C VAL A 264 -2.88 12.51 30.15
N ARG A 265 -2.63 13.29 31.21
CA ARG A 265 -2.48 14.76 31.13
C ARG A 265 -1.29 15.20 30.28
N LEU A 266 -0.23 14.40 30.21
CA LEU A 266 0.96 14.71 29.40
C LEU A 266 0.72 14.57 27.88
N ILE A 267 -0.28 13.81 27.44
CA ILE A 267 -0.47 13.50 26.01
C ILE A 267 -0.73 14.75 25.16
N PRO A 268 -1.68 15.65 25.52
CA PRO A 268 -1.89 16.89 24.77
C PRO A 268 -0.64 17.77 24.67
N GLU A 269 0.11 17.90 25.76
CA GLU A 269 1.35 18.69 25.81
C GLU A 269 2.44 18.11 24.90
N LEU A 270 2.58 16.78 24.89
CA LEU A 270 3.51 16.07 24.02
C LEU A 270 3.18 16.27 22.54
N MET A 271 1.90 16.20 22.19
CA MET A 271 1.42 16.43 20.84
C MET A 271 1.66 17.89 20.41
N GLU A 272 1.39 18.85 21.29
CA GLU A 272 1.66 20.28 21.04
C GLU A 272 3.16 20.54 20.88
N LYS A 273 4.02 20.04 21.77
CA LYS A 273 5.48 20.16 21.66
C LYS A 273 5.97 19.67 20.29
N ARG A 274 5.44 18.54 19.80
CA ARG A 274 5.78 17.99 18.50
C ARG A 274 5.18 18.80 17.34
N ALA A 275 3.99 19.35 17.49
CA ALA A 275 3.40 20.28 16.53
C ALA A 275 4.21 21.58 16.39
N ARG A 276 4.71 22.12 17.50
CA ARG A 276 5.55 23.34 17.53
C ARG A 276 6.93 23.13 16.92
N SER A 277 7.43 21.89 16.90
CA SER A 277 8.68 21.53 16.22
C SER A 277 8.61 21.57 14.69
N GLN A 278 7.41 21.72 14.09
CA GLN A 278 7.26 21.85 12.65
C GLN A 278 7.94 23.13 12.11
N PRO A 279 8.32 23.17 10.81
CA PRO A 279 8.85 24.37 10.17
C PRO A 279 7.88 25.57 10.30
N VAL A 280 8.39 26.80 10.36
CA VAL A 280 7.63 28.03 10.66
C VAL A 280 6.33 28.18 9.83
N GLY A 281 6.36 27.86 8.53
CA GLY A 281 5.19 27.92 7.65
C GLY A 281 4.21 26.73 7.74
N ARG A 282 4.47 25.76 8.63
CA ARG A 282 3.69 24.52 8.80
C ARG A 282 3.25 24.29 10.25
N ARG A 283 3.60 25.19 11.17
CA ARG A 283 3.20 25.08 12.57
C ARG A 283 1.69 25.33 12.68
N PRO A 284 0.95 24.47 13.41
CA PRO A 284 -0.39 24.81 13.84
C PRO A 284 -0.43 26.11 14.66
N LEU A 285 -1.64 26.68 14.77
CA LEU A 285 -1.91 27.73 15.74
C LEU A 285 -1.49 27.27 17.13
N LEU A 286 -1.01 28.21 17.94
CA LEU A 286 -0.59 27.94 19.31
C LEU A 286 -1.75 27.28 20.08
N ASP A 287 -1.43 26.22 20.82
CA ASP A 287 -2.34 25.45 21.68
C ASP A 287 -3.46 24.69 20.94
N ALA A 288 -3.60 24.85 19.62
CA ALA A 288 -4.64 24.17 18.86
C ALA A 288 -4.50 22.65 18.91
N THR A 289 -3.26 22.13 18.86
CA THR A 289 -3.05 20.68 18.90
C THR A 289 -3.32 20.13 20.29
N SER A 290 -2.89 20.84 21.34
CA SER A 290 -3.20 20.49 22.73
C SER A 290 -4.71 20.47 22.99
N ALA A 291 -5.42 21.53 22.58
CA ALA A 291 -6.86 21.65 22.77
C ALA A 291 -7.64 20.55 22.03
N GLU A 292 -7.30 20.30 20.76
CA GLU A 292 -7.90 19.21 19.97
C GLU A 292 -7.63 17.84 20.64
N ALA A 293 -6.38 17.56 21.04
CA ALA A 293 -6.03 16.29 21.70
C ALA A 293 -6.76 16.12 23.04
N SER A 294 -6.89 17.19 23.83
CA SER A 294 -7.66 17.16 25.08
C SER A 294 -9.14 16.87 24.81
N SER A 295 -9.72 17.48 23.78
CA SER A 295 -11.11 17.24 23.37
C SER A 295 -11.34 15.80 22.91
N GLU A 296 -10.38 15.18 22.21
CA GLU A 296 -10.43 13.75 21.89
C GLU A 296 -10.44 12.88 23.15
N LEU A 297 -9.57 13.16 24.11
CA LEU A 297 -9.54 12.42 25.38
C LEU A 297 -10.85 12.59 26.16
N ASP A 298 -11.44 13.79 26.14
CA ASP A 298 -12.72 14.06 26.82
C ASP A 298 -13.89 13.30 26.17
N ARG A 299 -13.89 13.17 24.84
CA ARG A 299 -14.84 12.31 24.11
C ARG A 299 -14.71 10.85 24.55
N TRP A 300 -13.49 10.33 24.60
CA TRP A 300 -13.26 8.97 25.10
C TRP A 300 -13.70 8.82 26.57
N THR A 301 -13.36 9.76 27.45
CA THR A 301 -13.85 9.75 28.84
C THR A 301 -15.37 9.72 28.93
N SER A 302 -16.07 10.47 28.07
CA SER A 302 -17.53 10.56 28.08
C SER A 302 -18.16 9.21 27.73
N LEU A 303 -17.69 8.56 26.66
CA LEU A 303 -18.14 7.21 26.30
C LEU A 303 -17.74 6.17 27.35
N ALA A 304 -16.54 6.26 27.91
CA ALA A 304 -16.05 5.34 28.93
C ALA A 304 -16.89 5.39 30.22
N LYS A 305 -17.40 6.58 30.60
CA LYS A 305 -18.34 6.73 31.72
C LYS A 305 -19.73 6.22 31.40
N GLN A 306 -20.15 6.31 30.14
CA GLN A 306 -21.45 5.81 29.68
C GLN A 306 -21.48 4.27 29.60
N TYR A 307 -20.37 3.65 29.20
CA TYR A 307 -20.26 2.22 28.97
C TYR A 307 -19.13 1.60 29.79
N ASP A 308 -19.42 1.25 31.05
CA ASP A 308 -18.44 0.69 31.99
C ASP A 308 -18.25 -0.85 31.87
N ASP A 309 -18.89 -1.52 30.91
CA ASP A 309 -18.74 -2.97 30.72
C ASP A 309 -17.53 -3.31 29.84
N THR A 310 -16.58 -4.09 30.39
CA THR A 310 -15.35 -4.55 29.71
C THR A 310 -15.59 -5.38 28.44
N ASN A 311 -16.80 -5.91 28.25
CA ASN A 311 -17.23 -6.67 27.08
C ASN A 311 -18.01 -5.82 26.07
N ARG A 312 -18.59 -4.68 26.47
CA ARG A 312 -19.42 -3.83 25.60
C ARG A 312 -18.71 -2.58 25.12
N PHE A 313 -17.68 -2.11 25.83
CA PHE A 313 -16.83 -1.00 25.42
C PHE A 313 -15.38 -1.46 25.27
N VAL A 314 -14.93 -1.54 24.02
CA VAL A 314 -13.64 -2.14 23.67
C VAL A 314 -12.74 -1.15 22.91
N TYR A 315 -11.44 -1.43 22.80
CA TYR A 315 -10.55 -0.52 22.07
C TYR A 315 -10.86 -0.55 20.57
N ALA A 316 -11.05 -1.74 20.01
CA ALA A 316 -11.42 -1.95 18.61
C ALA A 316 -12.14 -3.30 18.48
N GLU A 317 -13.07 -3.44 17.55
CA GLU A 317 -13.72 -4.71 17.20
C GLU A 317 -13.46 -5.00 15.71
N PRO A 318 -12.84 -6.16 15.37
CA PRO A 318 -12.67 -6.53 13.96
C PRO A 318 -14.02 -6.89 13.34
N ALA A 319 -14.62 -5.97 12.57
CA ALA A 319 -15.94 -6.14 11.96
C ALA A 319 -15.89 -6.68 10.51
N TYR A 320 -14.89 -7.53 10.20
CA TYR A 320 -14.64 -7.97 8.82
C TYR A 320 -15.63 -9.02 8.29
N SER A 321 -16.22 -9.84 9.16
CA SER A 321 -17.06 -10.99 8.79
C SER A 321 -18.38 -11.08 9.55
N SER A 322 -18.62 -10.17 10.48
CA SER A 322 -19.80 -10.11 11.33
C SER A 322 -20.16 -8.66 11.60
N GLU A 323 -21.45 -8.37 11.78
CA GLU A 323 -21.88 -7.04 12.20
C GLU A 323 -21.24 -6.69 13.55
N PRO A 324 -20.71 -5.47 13.71
CA PRO A 324 -20.19 -5.04 15.00
C PRO A 324 -21.33 -5.00 16.01
N GLU A 325 -21.02 -5.34 17.27
CA GLU A 325 -22.00 -5.42 18.36
C GLU A 325 -21.59 -4.54 19.56
N ARG A 326 -20.44 -3.88 19.48
CA ARG A 326 -19.79 -3.22 20.61
C ARG A 326 -19.49 -1.76 20.34
N HIS A 327 -19.55 -0.97 21.40
CA HIS A 327 -19.05 0.39 21.39
C HIS A 327 -17.52 0.36 21.41
N VAL A 328 -16.89 1.24 20.65
CA VAL A 328 -15.44 1.19 20.43
C VAL A 328 -14.75 2.52 20.65
N VAL A 329 -13.48 2.46 21.05
CA VAL A 329 -12.62 3.66 21.07
C VAL A 329 -12.22 4.02 19.64
N LEU A 330 -11.78 3.04 18.85
CA LEU A 330 -11.31 3.19 17.48
C LEU A 330 -12.38 2.67 16.52
N GLY A 331 -13.29 3.54 16.11
CA GLY A 331 -14.43 3.20 15.27
C GLY A 331 -14.19 3.34 13.78
N ASP A 332 -15.07 2.71 13.00
CA ASP A 332 -15.12 2.77 11.55
C ASP A 332 -16.56 2.96 11.05
N ALA A 333 -16.72 3.07 9.73
CA ALA A 333 -18.03 3.29 9.10
C ALA A 333 -19.06 2.19 9.42
N GLN A 334 -18.63 0.96 9.71
CA GLN A 334 -19.54 -0.14 10.02
C GLN A 334 -20.17 0.04 11.40
N HIS A 335 -19.39 0.46 12.40
CA HIS A 335 -19.89 0.75 13.75
C HIS A 335 -20.96 1.85 13.71
N ARG A 336 -20.70 2.93 12.97
CA ARG A 336 -21.66 4.01 12.77
C ARG A 336 -22.94 3.55 12.08
N SER A 337 -22.82 2.71 11.06
CA SER A 337 -23.99 2.18 10.32
C SER A 337 -24.91 1.34 11.21
N GLN A 338 -24.35 0.70 12.23
CA GLN A 338 -25.06 -0.10 13.24
C GLN A 338 -25.54 0.74 14.44
N GLY A 339 -25.31 2.07 14.42
CA GLY A 339 -25.69 2.96 15.52
C GLY A 339 -24.87 2.77 16.80
N LEU A 340 -23.67 2.19 16.70
CA LEU A 340 -22.78 2.00 17.83
C LEU A 340 -21.93 3.26 18.08
N SER A 341 -21.87 3.68 19.34
CA SER A 341 -21.01 4.77 19.79
C SER A 341 -19.52 4.49 19.56
N GLU A 342 -18.83 5.47 18.99
CA GLU A 342 -17.39 5.48 18.71
C GLU A 342 -16.72 6.71 19.35
N ALA A 343 -15.58 6.55 20.02
CA ALA A 343 -14.86 7.70 20.59
C ALA A 343 -14.13 8.48 19.50
N PHE A 344 -13.43 7.76 18.62
CA PHE A 344 -12.68 8.29 17.49
C PHE A 344 -13.25 7.73 16.18
N GLU A 345 -13.95 8.61 15.47
CA GLU A 345 -14.59 8.32 14.20
C GLU A 345 -13.59 8.03 13.08
N ASN A 346 -13.91 7.07 12.21
CA ASN A 346 -13.12 6.76 11.01
C ASN A 346 -11.63 6.55 11.30
N THR A 347 -11.34 5.86 12.40
CA THR A 347 -9.97 5.52 12.76
C THR A 347 -9.37 4.64 11.67
N PRO A 348 -8.21 4.99 11.10
CA PRO A 348 -7.58 4.15 10.09
C PRO A 348 -7.19 2.80 10.69
N GLN A 349 -7.69 1.72 10.11
CA GLN A 349 -7.38 0.34 10.54
C GLN A 349 -6.17 -0.21 9.79
N SER A 350 -5.77 0.45 8.70
CA SER A 350 -4.60 0.16 7.91
C SER A 350 -3.96 1.44 7.35
N LEU A 351 -2.66 1.39 7.05
CA LEU A 351 -1.98 2.43 6.26
C LEU A 351 -2.67 2.65 4.90
N ARG A 352 -3.37 1.63 4.37
CA ARG A 352 -4.15 1.69 3.13
C ARG A 352 -5.33 2.68 3.22
N ASP A 353 -6.02 2.68 4.35
CA ASP A 353 -7.20 3.53 4.57
C ASP A 353 -6.79 5.00 4.68
N VAL A 354 -5.58 5.27 5.20
CA VAL A 354 -5.01 6.63 5.25
C VAL A 354 -4.67 7.14 3.84
N GLU A 355 -4.11 6.29 2.98
CA GLU A 355 -3.76 6.64 1.60
C GLU A 355 -5.00 6.92 0.73
N GLU A 356 -6.07 6.12 0.86
CA GLU A 356 -7.32 6.34 0.10
C GLU A 356 -8.11 7.56 0.58
N THR A 357 -8.13 7.83 1.89
CA THR A 357 -8.93 8.93 2.48
C THR A 357 -8.23 10.28 2.50
N THR A 358 -6.96 10.35 2.10
CA THR A 358 -6.20 11.60 1.88
C THR A 358 -6.23 12.08 0.42
N GLY A 359 -7.07 11.45 -0.42
CA GLY A 359 -7.35 11.94 -1.76
C GLY A 359 -8.05 13.29 -1.74
N PHE A 360 -7.36 14.34 -2.19
CA PHE A 360 -8.00 15.62 -2.49
C PHE A 360 -8.39 15.71 -3.96
N LYS A 361 -9.57 16.28 -4.23
CA LYS A 361 -9.92 16.81 -5.55
C LYS A 361 -8.91 17.90 -5.89
N SER A 362 -8.24 17.75 -7.03
CA SER A 362 -7.45 18.79 -7.70
C SER A 362 -8.32 19.97 -8.08
#